data_AF-A0A505HUL6-F1
#
_entry.id   AF-A0A505HUL6-F1
#
_cell.length_a   1.000
_cell.length_b   1.000
_cell.length_c   1.000
_cell.angle_alpha   90.00
_cell.angle_beta   90.00
_cell.angle_gamma   90.00
#
_symmetry.space_group_name_H-M   'P 1'
#
loop_
_entity.id
_entity.type
_entity.pdbx_description
1 polymer ?
#
loop_
_entity_poly.entity_id
_entity_poly.type
_entity_poly.pdbx_seq_one_letter_code
_entity_poly.pdbx_strand_id
1 'polypeptide(L)'
;MPWGLYQTQLFSYTPHNTSHGSFPTEPTHIDTETPSEKIYTGSCHCSAVRLSIQTKPLLEIEVKEDNCSICQRNANICIYPHRSQVTLHGEESLTEYCFGRGFTGHQFCNICGVQVGMKLHGPPQSVVDSLPPEKQEIVKEKLAIVPIRVAVLDGVEWAELKVERTDEGTEGYFVG
;
A
#
# COMPACT_ATOMS: atom_id res chain seq x y z
N MET A 1 -42.06 -0.05 15.19
CA MET A 1 -41.64 -1.42 14.82
C MET A 1 -40.30 -1.69 15.50
N PRO A 2 -40.25 -2.49 16.58
CA PRO A 2 -39.01 -2.67 17.33
C PRO A 2 -38.19 -3.83 16.76
N TRP A 3 -36.89 -3.58 16.57
CA TRP A 3 -35.91 -4.57 16.13
C TRP A 3 -35.52 -5.49 17.28
N GLY A 4 -35.47 -6.79 16.99
CA GLY A 4 -35.28 -7.88 17.95
C GLY A 4 -33.87 -7.96 18.52
N LEU A 5 -33.81 -8.33 19.80
CA LEU A 5 -32.63 -8.60 20.61
C LEU A 5 -32.02 -9.95 20.20
N TYR A 6 -30.74 -9.96 19.83
CA TYR A 6 -29.95 -11.19 19.73
C TYR A 6 -29.14 -11.36 21.00
N GLN A 7 -29.39 -12.46 21.72
CA GLN A 7 -28.62 -12.90 22.88
C GLN A 7 -27.30 -13.54 22.41
N THR A 8 -26.16 -12.97 22.79
CA THR A 8 -24.87 -13.65 22.77
C THR A 8 -24.52 -14.12 24.18
N GLN A 9 -24.51 -15.44 24.39
CA GLN A 9 -23.95 -16.06 25.59
C GLN A 9 -22.43 -15.87 25.57
N LEU A 10 -21.90 -15.20 26.60
CA LEU A 10 -20.46 -15.12 26.85
C LEU A 10 -20.07 -16.15 27.92
N PHE A 11 -19.19 -17.07 27.54
CA PHE A 11 -18.54 -18.03 28.42
C PHE A 11 -17.59 -17.32 29.39
N SER A 12 -17.68 -17.62 30.67
CA SER A 12 -16.78 -17.10 31.71
C SER A 12 -15.46 -17.87 31.71
N TYR A 13 -14.34 -17.19 31.51
CA TYR A 13 -12.98 -17.74 31.64
C TYR A 13 -12.37 -17.32 32.98
N THR A 14 -11.87 -18.27 33.77
CA THR A 14 -11.15 -18.04 35.02
C THR A 14 -9.64 -18.18 34.82
N PRO A 15 -8.81 -17.20 35.25
CA PRO A 15 -7.36 -17.33 35.16
C PRO A 15 -6.79 -18.11 36.35
N HIS A 16 -5.88 -19.05 36.07
CA HIS A 16 -4.99 -19.62 37.09
C HIS A 16 -3.70 -18.83 37.16
N ASN A 17 -3.43 -18.29 38.35
CA ASN A 17 -2.18 -17.66 38.76
C ASN A 17 -1.26 -18.73 39.37
N THR A 18 0.01 -18.75 38.96
CA THR A 18 1.10 -19.37 39.72
C THR A 18 2.34 -18.50 39.63
N SER A 19 2.83 -18.11 40.80
CA SER A 19 4.07 -17.40 41.06
C SER A 19 5.30 -18.31 40.97
N HIS A 20 6.46 -17.72 40.66
CA HIS A 20 7.76 -17.81 41.38
C HIS A 20 8.98 -17.77 40.45
N GLY A 21 9.97 -16.95 40.80
CA GLY A 21 11.38 -17.16 40.45
C GLY A 21 12.11 -15.93 39.90
N SER A 22 13.00 -15.36 40.70
CA SER A 22 13.88 -14.22 40.40
C SER A 22 15.34 -14.64 40.13
N PHE A 23 16.05 -13.82 39.32
CA PHE A 23 17.50 -13.52 39.28
C PHE A 23 18.31 -13.87 38.01
N PRO A 24 19.39 -13.12 37.69
CA PRO A 24 19.51 -12.37 36.44
C PRO A 24 20.71 -12.80 35.58
N THR A 25 20.75 -12.37 34.32
CA THR A 25 21.98 -11.89 33.65
C THR A 25 21.58 -11.15 32.38
N GLU A 26 21.96 -9.88 32.30
CA GLU A 26 21.98 -9.07 31.09
C GLU A 26 23.04 -9.62 30.12
N PRO A 27 22.73 -9.81 28.84
CA PRO A 27 23.70 -9.69 27.78
C PRO A 27 23.44 -8.41 27.01
N THR A 28 24.51 -7.64 26.84
CA THR A 28 24.66 -6.48 25.98
C THR A 28 24.05 -6.76 24.60
N HIS A 29 22.85 -6.25 24.34
CA HIS A 29 22.25 -6.28 23.01
C HIS A 29 22.69 -5.04 22.23
N ILE A 30 23.63 -5.24 21.31
CA ILE A 30 23.78 -4.34 20.17
C ILE A 30 22.78 -4.83 19.15
N ASP A 31 21.55 -4.34 19.26
CA ASP A 31 20.50 -4.62 18.29
C ASP A 31 20.70 -3.71 17.09
N THR A 32 21.46 -4.19 16.11
CA THR A 32 21.22 -3.81 14.72
C THR A 32 19.99 -4.59 14.22
N GLU A 33 18.81 -4.21 14.71
CA GLU A 33 17.54 -4.72 14.19
C GLU A 33 17.37 -4.18 12.77
N THR A 34 17.58 -5.06 11.79
CA THR A 34 17.09 -4.83 10.43
C THR A 34 15.56 -4.97 10.51
N PRO A 35 14.75 -4.00 10.07
CA PRO A 35 13.30 -4.10 10.17
C PRO A 35 12.81 -5.39 9.50
N SER A 36 12.19 -6.27 10.29
CA SER A 36 11.64 -7.53 9.77
C SER A 36 10.50 -7.20 8.81
N GLU A 37 10.58 -7.70 7.59
CA GLU A 37 9.50 -7.56 6.61
C GLU A 37 8.21 -8.23 7.12
N LYS A 38 7.08 -7.60 6.85
CA LYS A 38 5.72 -8.02 7.18
C LYS A 38 4.91 -8.19 5.90
N ILE A 39 4.05 -9.20 5.89
CA ILE A 39 3.08 -9.42 4.81
C ILE A 39 1.77 -8.76 5.19
N TYR A 40 1.26 -7.91 4.31
CA TYR A 40 -0.08 -7.32 4.38
C TYR A 40 -0.95 -7.95 3.32
N THR A 41 -2.16 -8.36 3.66
CA THR A 41 -3.18 -8.75 2.69
C THR A 41 -4.18 -7.64 2.48
N GLY A 42 -4.93 -7.73 1.38
CA GLY A 42 -5.97 -6.78 1.11
C GLY A 42 -6.87 -7.22 -0.04
N SER A 43 -7.97 -6.51 -0.21
CA SER A 43 -8.86 -6.73 -1.34
C SER A 43 -9.71 -5.49 -1.65
N CYS A 44 -10.25 -5.45 -2.87
CA CYS A 44 -11.38 -4.56 -3.15
C CYS A 44 -12.61 -5.02 -2.34
N HIS A 45 -13.64 -4.18 -2.23
CA HIS A 45 -14.81 -4.46 -1.40
C HIS A 45 -15.51 -5.80 -1.70
N CYS A 46 -15.60 -6.19 -2.97
CA CYS A 46 -16.24 -7.45 -3.38
C CYS A 46 -15.27 -8.64 -3.45
N SER A 47 -14.00 -8.45 -3.07
CA SER A 47 -12.93 -9.45 -3.07
C SER A 47 -12.65 -10.10 -4.43
N ALA A 48 -13.10 -9.49 -5.53
CA ALA A 48 -12.79 -9.91 -6.89
C ALA A 48 -11.31 -9.62 -7.23
N VAL A 49 -10.77 -8.54 -6.65
CA VAL A 49 -9.35 -8.20 -6.70
C VAL A 49 -8.77 -8.37 -5.30
N ARG A 50 -7.70 -9.15 -5.16
CA ARG A 50 -7.02 -9.41 -3.89
C ARG A 50 -5.52 -9.22 -4.07
N LEU A 51 -4.84 -8.82 -3.01
CA LEU A 51 -3.41 -8.59 -3.07
C LEU A 51 -2.71 -8.99 -1.77
N SER A 52 -1.42 -9.21 -1.89
CA SER A 52 -0.50 -9.27 -0.75
C SER A 52 0.75 -8.43 -1.03
N ILE A 53 1.25 -7.76 0.00
CA ILE A 53 2.44 -6.90 -0.06
C ILE A 53 3.42 -7.31 1.02
N GLN A 54 4.67 -7.57 0.63
CA GLN A 54 5.78 -7.81 1.54
C GLN A 54 6.60 -6.53 1.70
N THR A 55 6.50 -5.87 2.85
CA THR A 55 7.20 -4.60 3.12
C THR A 55 7.52 -4.45 4.60
N LYS A 56 8.31 -3.46 4.99
CA LYS A 56 8.48 -3.10 6.40
C LYS A 56 7.14 -2.71 7.04
N PRO A 57 7.02 -2.65 8.38
CA PRO A 57 5.82 -2.17 9.03
C PRO A 57 5.30 -0.84 8.41
N LEU A 58 3.97 -0.69 8.24
CA LEU A 58 3.39 0.51 7.59
C LEU A 58 3.79 1.81 8.31
N LEU A 59 4.06 1.74 9.61
CA LEU A 59 4.52 2.86 10.45
C LEU A 59 5.97 3.27 10.19
N GLU A 60 6.74 2.44 9.50
CA GLU A 60 8.17 2.62 9.22
C GLU A 60 8.46 2.91 7.74
N ILE A 61 7.43 2.94 6.90
CA ILE A 61 7.54 3.28 5.49
C ILE A 61 6.84 4.59 5.19
N GLU A 62 7.19 5.14 4.04
CA GLU A 62 6.53 6.32 3.51
C GLU A 62 5.10 5.98 3.07
N VAL A 63 4.14 6.73 3.61
CA VAL A 63 2.72 6.68 3.25
C VAL A 63 2.30 8.07 2.82
N LYS A 64 1.85 8.23 1.58
CA LYS A 64 1.57 9.55 1.00
C LYS A 64 0.12 9.76 0.66
N GLU A 65 -0.36 10.98 0.89
CA GLU A 65 -1.57 11.53 0.29
C GLU A 65 -1.18 12.53 -0.79
N ASP A 66 -1.36 12.13 -2.05
CA ASP A 66 -1.04 12.97 -3.20
C ASP A 66 -2.12 14.06 -3.39
N ASN A 67 -1.68 15.28 -3.68
CA ASN A 67 -2.57 16.43 -3.90
C ASN A 67 -3.11 16.53 -5.35
N CYS A 68 -2.86 15.54 -6.21
CA CYS A 68 -3.29 15.58 -7.59
C CYS A 68 -4.83 15.60 -7.70
N SER A 69 -5.41 16.22 -8.73
CA SER A 69 -6.86 16.47 -8.74
C SER A 69 -7.74 15.20 -8.73
N ILE A 70 -7.27 14.07 -9.26
CA ILE A 70 -7.96 12.77 -9.12
C ILE A 70 -7.68 12.13 -7.76
N CYS A 71 -6.47 12.29 -7.23
CA CYS A 71 -6.03 11.78 -5.93
C CYS A 71 -6.87 12.40 -4.80
N GLN A 72 -7.09 13.71 -4.85
CA GLN A 72 -7.97 14.43 -3.93
C GLN A 72 -9.42 13.93 -4.03
N ARG A 73 -9.95 13.72 -5.25
CA ARG A 73 -11.32 13.23 -5.45
C ARG A 73 -11.53 11.81 -4.93
N ASN A 74 -10.50 10.97 -5.02
CA ASN A 74 -10.55 9.58 -4.55
C ASN A 74 -10.08 9.42 -3.09
N ALA A 75 -9.63 10.49 -2.43
CA ALA A 75 -8.96 10.45 -1.13
C ALA A 75 -7.89 9.35 -1.10
N ASN A 76 -6.95 9.42 -2.05
CA ASN A 76 -5.91 8.40 -2.18
C ASN A 76 -4.81 8.61 -1.14
N ILE A 77 -4.65 7.60 -0.29
CA ILE A 77 -3.49 7.41 0.59
C ILE A 77 -2.81 6.12 0.11
N CYS A 78 -1.55 6.22 -0.31
CA CYS A 78 -0.83 5.16 -0.99
C CYS A 78 0.51 4.85 -0.33
N ILE A 79 0.95 3.60 -0.54
CA ILE A 79 2.33 3.17 -0.38
C ILE A 79 2.90 2.81 -1.76
N TYR A 80 4.23 2.79 -1.88
CA TYR A 80 4.93 2.65 -3.16
C TYR A 80 5.91 1.47 -3.17
N PRO A 81 5.43 0.22 -2.93
CA PRO A 81 6.29 -0.95 -2.98
C PRO A 81 6.87 -1.20 -4.38
N HIS A 82 7.99 -1.89 -4.43
CA HIS A 82 8.51 -2.45 -5.67
C HIS A 82 7.61 -3.59 -6.15
N ARG A 83 7.48 -3.78 -7.47
CA ARG A 83 6.59 -4.77 -8.09
C ARG A 83 6.83 -6.19 -7.57
N SER A 84 8.09 -6.55 -7.31
CA SER A 84 8.44 -7.87 -6.76
C SER A 84 7.90 -8.13 -5.35
N GLN A 85 7.49 -7.08 -4.64
CA GLN A 85 6.89 -7.16 -3.30
C GLN A 85 5.37 -7.30 -3.35
N VAL A 86 4.75 -7.16 -4.51
CA VAL A 86 3.29 -7.16 -4.69
C VAL A 86 2.86 -8.41 -5.46
N THR A 87 1.93 -9.16 -4.87
CA THR A 87 1.19 -10.20 -5.59
C THR A 87 -0.25 -9.74 -5.73
N LEU A 88 -0.80 -9.83 -6.95
CA LEU A 88 -2.16 -9.39 -7.28
C LEU A 88 -2.92 -10.56 -7.90
N HIS A 89 -4.18 -10.72 -7.50
CA HIS A 89 -5.11 -11.71 -8.03
C HIS A 89 -6.37 -11.01 -8.52
N GLY A 90 -6.97 -11.51 -9.60
CA GLY A 90 -8.19 -10.95 -10.18
C GLY A 90 -7.96 -9.73 -11.07
N GLU A 91 -6.82 -9.67 -11.77
CA GLU A 91 -6.47 -8.57 -12.67
C GLU A 91 -7.51 -8.37 -13.80
N GLU A 92 -8.22 -9.43 -14.19
CA GLU A 92 -9.33 -9.37 -15.15
C GLU A 92 -10.53 -8.56 -14.64
N SER A 93 -10.63 -8.37 -13.32
CA SER A 93 -11.64 -7.53 -12.68
C SER A 93 -11.17 -6.09 -12.49
N LEU A 94 -9.98 -5.73 -12.97
CA LEU A 94 -9.50 -4.34 -12.97
C LEU A 94 -9.84 -3.63 -14.27
N THR A 95 -10.24 -2.38 -14.11
CA THR A 95 -10.35 -1.40 -15.18
C THR A 95 -9.39 -0.25 -14.89
N GLU A 96 -8.77 0.27 -15.93
CA GLU A 96 -7.78 1.32 -15.83
C GLU A 96 -8.31 2.64 -16.40
N TYR A 97 -8.10 3.72 -15.66
CA TYR A 97 -8.40 5.08 -16.11
C TYR A 97 -7.11 5.89 -16.22
N CYS A 98 -6.80 6.32 -17.45
CA CYS A 98 -5.66 7.18 -17.76
C CYS A 98 -6.17 8.57 -18.19
N PHE A 99 -5.46 9.61 -17.77
CA PHE A 99 -5.74 11.00 -18.16
C PHE A 99 -4.44 11.79 -18.29
N GLY A 100 -4.52 13.04 -18.76
CA GLY A 100 -3.35 13.89 -18.96
C GLY A 100 -2.37 13.24 -19.94
N ARG A 101 -1.10 13.08 -19.52
CA ARG A 101 -0.07 12.43 -20.34
C ARG A 101 -0.25 10.91 -20.49
N GLY A 102 -1.15 10.29 -19.72
CA GLY A 102 -1.35 8.84 -19.72
C GLY A 102 -0.22 8.04 -19.07
N PHE A 103 0.67 8.69 -18.32
CA PHE A 103 1.83 8.03 -17.69
C PHE A 103 1.46 7.21 -16.46
N THR A 104 0.27 7.44 -15.90
CA THR A 104 -0.26 6.72 -14.74
C THR A 104 -1.68 6.31 -15.04
N GLY A 105 -1.97 5.02 -14.89
CA GLY A 105 -3.32 4.50 -14.95
C GLY A 105 -3.84 4.12 -13.58
N HIS A 106 -4.97 4.69 -13.20
CA HIS A 106 -5.64 4.41 -11.94
C HIS A 106 -6.47 3.14 -12.09
N GLN A 107 -6.21 2.14 -11.25
CA GLN A 107 -6.83 0.82 -11.36
C GLN A 107 -7.99 0.66 -10.38
N PHE A 108 -9.19 0.42 -10.91
CA PHE A 108 -10.43 0.26 -10.16
C PHE A 108 -11.00 -1.14 -10.39
N CYS A 109 -11.61 -1.71 -9.36
CA CYS A 109 -12.41 -2.91 -9.53
C CYS A 109 -13.67 -2.59 -10.36
N ASN A 110 -13.86 -3.28 -11.49
CA ASN A 110 -14.98 -3.07 -12.40
C ASN A 110 -16.34 -3.53 -11.81
N ILE A 111 -16.34 -4.27 -10.71
CA ILE A 111 -17.55 -4.74 -10.02
C ILE A 111 -17.99 -3.76 -8.91
N CYS A 112 -17.06 -3.35 -8.03
CA CYS A 112 -17.39 -2.53 -6.85
C CYS A 112 -16.90 -1.08 -6.90
N GLY A 113 -16.14 -0.69 -7.94
CA GLY A 113 -15.63 0.67 -8.13
C GLY A 113 -14.48 1.08 -7.20
N VAL A 114 -14.06 0.22 -6.27
CA VAL A 114 -12.94 0.53 -5.36
C VAL A 114 -11.63 0.62 -6.15
N GLN A 115 -10.93 1.74 -5.99
CA GLN A 115 -9.55 1.88 -6.49
C GLN A 115 -8.61 1.03 -5.65
N VAL A 116 -7.85 0.15 -6.30
CA VAL A 116 -6.89 -0.76 -5.66
C VAL A 116 -5.48 -0.17 -5.65
N GLY A 117 -5.09 0.45 -6.76
CA GLY A 117 -3.75 0.99 -6.93
C GLY A 117 -3.61 1.78 -8.22
N MET A 118 -2.38 1.88 -8.70
CA MET A 118 -2.04 2.50 -9.97
C MET A 118 -0.99 1.67 -10.71
N LYS A 119 -1.00 1.76 -12.02
CA LYS A 119 0.05 1.25 -12.89
C LYS A 119 0.79 2.43 -13.52
N LEU A 120 2.11 2.46 -13.32
CA LEU A 120 2.96 3.45 -13.95
C LEU A 120 3.33 2.96 -15.35
N HIS A 121 2.90 3.70 -16.37
CA HIS A 121 3.26 3.49 -17.78
C HIS A 121 4.45 4.35 -18.19
N GLY A 122 4.62 5.52 -17.56
CA GLY A 122 5.70 6.45 -17.88
C GLY A 122 5.62 7.03 -19.30
N PRO A 123 6.69 7.69 -19.76
CA PRO A 123 6.76 8.23 -21.11
C PRO A 123 6.81 7.13 -22.17
N PRO A 124 6.42 7.43 -23.43
CA PRO A 124 6.54 6.48 -24.54
C PRO A 124 7.98 5.97 -24.69
N GLN A 125 8.15 4.71 -25.10
CA GLN A 125 9.48 4.09 -25.23
C GLN A 125 10.42 4.88 -26.13
N SER A 126 9.92 5.46 -27.23
CA SER A 126 10.74 6.31 -28.12
C SER A 126 11.32 7.55 -27.44
N VAL A 127 10.62 8.09 -26.44
CA VAL A 127 11.14 9.18 -25.60
C VAL A 127 12.22 8.64 -24.68
N VAL A 128 12.00 7.49 -24.04
CA VAL A 128 12.98 6.84 -23.15
C VAL A 128 14.28 6.54 -23.89
N ASP A 129 14.21 5.97 -25.09
CA ASP A 129 15.37 5.59 -25.90
C ASP A 129 16.24 6.80 -26.29
N SER A 130 15.65 7.99 -26.34
CA SER A 130 16.35 9.25 -26.63
C SER A 130 17.05 9.86 -25.41
N LEU A 131 16.78 9.37 -24.20
CA LEU A 131 17.38 9.88 -22.98
C LEU A 131 18.80 9.32 -22.77
N PRO A 132 19.68 10.04 -22.03
CA PRO A 132 20.94 9.48 -21.55
C PRO A 132 20.74 8.16 -20.78
N PRO A 133 21.68 7.19 -20.84
CA PRO A 133 21.53 5.87 -20.19
C PRO A 133 21.21 5.94 -18.69
N GLU A 134 21.78 6.91 -17.97
CA GLU A 134 21.48 7.16 -16.55
C GLU A 134 19.98 7.46 -16.30
N LYS A 135 19.35 8.22 -17.21
CA LYS A 135 17.92 8.55 -17.11
C LYS A 135 17.04 7.39 -17.54
N GLN A 136 17.51 6.54 -18.45
CA GLN A 136 16.79 5.32 -18.84
C GLN A 136 16.67 4.36 -17.65
N GLU A 137 17.74 4.15 -16.88
CA GLU A 137 17.69 3.31 -15.68
C GLU A 137 16.79 3.93 -14.60
N ILE A 138 16.82 5.26 -14.40
CA ILE A 138 15.89 5.93 -13.47
C ILE A 138 14.43 5.69 -13.87
N VAL A 139 14.10 5.77 -15.17
CA VAL A 139 12.74 5.49 -15.65
C VAL A 139 12.36 4.05 -15.34
N LYS A 140 13.25 3.10 -15.63
CA LYS A 140 13.01 1.68 -15.37
C LYS A 140 12.78 1.37 -13.89
N GLU A 141 13.60 1.93 -12.99
CA GLU A 141 13.42 1.81 -11.54
C GLU A 141 12.08 2.40 -11.08
N LYS A 142 11.72 3.59 -11.58
CA LYS A 142 10.42 4.21 -11.26
C LYS A 142 9.24 3.38 -11.79
N LEU A 143 9.34 2.78 -12.97
CA LEU A 143 8.29 1.92 -13.53
C LEU A 143 8.13 0.59 -12.79
N ALA A 144 9.12 0.20 -11.99
CA ALA A 144 9.02 -0.97 -11.13
C ALA A 144 8.22 -0.70 -9.85
N ILE A 145 7.86 0.56 -9.55
CA ILE A 145 7.01 0.92 -8.42
C ILE A 145 5.54 0.63 -8.76
N VAL A 146 4.81 0.09 -7.79
CA VAL A 146 3.37 -0.16 -7.90
C VAL A 146 2.65 0.56 -6.75
N PRO A 147 2.08 1.76 -6.99
CA PRO A 147 1.31 2.44 -5.95
C PRO A 147 0.09 1.61 -5.53
N ILE A 148 0.01 1.25 -4.25
CA ILE A 148 -1.14 0.53 -3.67
C ILE A 148 -1.85 1.43 -2.67
N ARG A 149 -3.18 1.49 -2.76
CA ARG A 149 -4.01 2.26 -1.85
C ARG A 149 -4.05 1.57 -0.48
N VAL A 150 -3.71 2.29 0.59
CA VAL A 150 -3.71 1.73 1.95
C VAL A 150 -5.11 1.26 2.37
N ALA A 151 -6.15 1.92 1.87
CA ALA A 151 -7.55 1.60 2.18
C ALA A 151 -8.04 0.24 1.70
N VAL A 152 -7.28 -0.47 0.85
CA VAL A 152 -7.61 -1.85 0.47
C VAL A 152 -6.89 -2.90 1.30
N LEU A 153 -5.99 -2.50 2.21
CA LEU A 153 -5.29 -3.41 3.11
C LEU A 153 -6.15 -3.75 4.32
N ASP A 154 -6.05 -5.01 4.76
CA ASP A 154 -6.74 -5.50 5.95
C ASP A 154 -6.01 -5.05 7.21
N GLY A 155 -6.76 -4.69 8.26
CA GLY A 155 -6.20 -4.43 9.59
C GLY A 155 -5.27 -3.22 9.69
N VAL A 156 -5.52 -2.17 8.90
CA VAL A 156 -4.76 -0.92 9.00
C VAL A 156 -5.18 -0.15 10.27
N GLU A 157 -4.22 0.11 11.15
CA GLU A 157 -4.38 0.96 12.32
C GLU A 157 -4.27 2.45 11.94
N TRP A 158 -5.35 3.02 11.42
CA TRP A 158 -5.38 4.39 10.90
C TRP A 158 -4.98 5.47 11.90
N ALA A 159 -5.21 5.25 13.20
CA ALA A 159 -4.89 6.22 14.25
C ALA A 159 -3.37 6.40 14.45
N GLU A 160 -2.58 5.40 14.06
CA GLU A 160 -1.13 5.39 14.23
C GLU A 160 -0.38 5.75 12.95
N LEU A 161 -1.08 5.67 11.81
CA LEU A 161 -0.50 5.86 10.49
C LEU A 161 -0.08 7.32 10.28
N LYS A 162 1.21 7.55 10.07
CA LYS A 162 1.75 8.86 9.67
C LYS A 162 1.60 9.02 8.17
N VAL A 163 0.68 9.88 7.74
CA VAL A 163 0.44 10.19 6.33
C VAL A 163 1.09 11.53 5.98
N GLU A 164 2.03 11.50 5.05
CA GLU A 164 2.69 12.68 4.53
C GLU A 164 1.92 13.24 3.35
N ARG A 165 1.71 14.56 3.33
CA ARG A 165 1.11 15.26 2.18
C ARG A 165 2.20 15.92 1.38
N THR A 166 2.41 15.47 0.15
CA THR A 166 3.47 15.99 -0.73
C THR A 166 2.92 16.39 -2.10
N ASP A 167 3.59 17.35 -2.75
CA ASP A 167 3.29 17.85 -4.11
C ASP A 167 4.28 17.26 -5.14
N GLU A 168 4.64 15.99 -4.99
CA GLU A 168 5.74 15.38 -5.74
C GLU A 168 5.23 14.29 -6.67
N GLY A 169 4.83 14.67 -7.88
CA GLY A 169 4.34 13.71 -8.89
C GLY A 169 4.81 13.95 -10.32
N THR A 170 5.40 15.12 -10.62
CA THR A 170 5.78 15.48 -11.99
C THR A 170 7.21 15.98 -12.14
N GLU A 171 7.93 16.18 -11.03
CA GLU A 171 9.31 16.64 -11.05
C GLU A 171 10.22 15.61 -11.74
N GLY A 172 11.00 16.08 -12.72
CA GLY A 172 11.92 15.25 -13.51
C GLY A 172 11.37 14.74 -14.85
N TYR A 173 10.08 14.91 -15.15
CA TYR A 173 9.50 14.62 -16.47
C TYR A 173 9.37 15.88 -17.35
N PHE A 174 10.40 16.75 -17.32
CA PHE A 174 10.54 17.80 -18.32
C PHE A 174 11.05 17.17 -19.61
N VAL A 175 10.10 16.81 -20.48
CA VAL A 175 10.41 16.52 -21.88
C VAL A 175 10.39 17.87 -22.58
N GLY A 176 11.58 18.48 -22.69
CA GLY A 176 11.79 19.67 -23.52
C GLY A 176 11.78 19.33 -25.00
#